data_AF-A0A537VFA3-F1
#
_entry.id   AF-A0A537VFA3-F1
#
_cell.length_a   1.000
_cell.length_b   1.000
_cell.length_c   1.000
_cell.angle_alpha   90.00
_cell.angle_beta   90.00
_cell.angle_gamma   90.00
#
_symmetry.space_group_name_H-M   'P 1'
#
loop_
_entity.id
_entity.type
_entity.pdbx_description
1 polymer ?
#
loop_
_entity_poly.entity_id
_entity_poly.type
_entity_poly.pdbx_seq_one_letter_code
_entity_poly.pdbx_strand_id
1 'polypeptide(L)'
;MAAGTHDLSALARGAPIPARSRLRAFLDTARGGFWLGWKIESNWTDAFRFMTYQIARPIGGALILVFMYYAVARGNRGPVLGFFVVGTAFWPLVIGGVQATVRGVLEDREAFRTVRAIYTSPISYRGYLLGRSLAGQASMGSAAVFVTLAVGELFLHVHLIVTPASIALVLAATVFG
;
A
#
# COMPACT_ATOMS: atom_id res chain seq x y z
N MET A 1 -21.81 -26.38 55.45
CA MET A 1 -20.56 -25.60 55.28
C MET A 1 -19.62 -26.45 54.43
N ALA A 2 -19.74 -26.38 53.10
CA ALA A 2 -18.90 -27.11 52.17
C ALA A 2 -18.32 -26.08 51.19
N ALA A 3 -17.06 -25.73 51.39
CA ALA A 3 -16.33 -24.79 50.55
C ALA A 3 -15.97 -25.50 49.23
N GLY A 4 -16.63 -25.11 48.14
CA GLY A 4 -16.27 -25.52 46.80
C GLY A 4 -14.93 -24.88 46.42
N THR A 5 -13.88 -25.69 46.33
CA THR A 5 -12.59 -25.28 45.77
C THR A 5 -12.77 -25.03 44.28
N HIS A 6 -13.08 -23.79 43.91
CA HIS A 6 -13.00 -23.35 42.51
C HIS A 6 -11.56 -23.57 42.04
N ASP A 7 -11.40 -24.43 41.04
CA ASP A 7 -10.12 -24.77 40.44
C ASP A 7 -9.55 -23.56 39.67
N LEU A 8 -8.85 -22.69 40.40
CA LEU A 8 -8.17 -21.50 39.86
C LEU A 8 -7.04 -21.86 38.88
N SER A 9 -6.61 -23.13 38.83
CA SER A 9 -5.58 -23.60 37.90
C SER A 9 -6.08 -23.67 36.45
N ALA A 10 -7.38 -23.79 36.24
CA ALA A 10 -8.01 -23.75 34.92
C ALA A 10 -8.08 -22.33 34.34
N LEU A 11 -8.23 -21.31 35.18
CA LEU A 11 -8.21 -19.90 34.76
C LEU A 11 -6.80 -19.39 34.44
N ALA A 12 -5.77 -19.95 35.10
CA ALA A 12 -4.36 -19.61 34.86
C ALA A 12 -3.82 -20.19 33.54
N ARG A 13 -4.35 -21.34 33.10
CA ARG A 13 -4.04 -21.96 31.80
C ARG A 13 -4.98 -21.38 30.75
N GLY A 14 -4.74 -20.14 30.34
CA GLY A 14 -5.46 -19.51 29.23
C GLY A 14 -5.56 -20.49 28.05
N ALA A 15 -6.79 -20.84 27.66
CA ALA A 15 -7.02 -21.84 26.62
C ALA A 15 -6.20 -21.49 25.36
N PRO A 16 -5.52 -22.46 24.72
CA PRO A 16 -4.74 -22.18 23.53
C PRO A 16 -5.65 -21.58 22.47
N ILE A 17 -5.42 -20.30 22.14
CA ILE A 17 -6.18 -19.57 21.12
C ILE A 17 -6.07 -20.37 19.81
N PRO A 18 -7.17 -20.94 19.28
CA PRO A 18 -7.13 -21.79 18.09
C PRO A 18 -6.47 -21.05 16.91
N ALA A 19 -5.70 -21.74 16.07
CA ALA A 19 -4.96 -21.09 14.99
C ALA A 19 -5.85 -20.25 14.04
N ARG A 20 -7.12 -20.68 13.84
CA ARG A 20 -8.13 -19.93 13.08
C ARG A 20 -8.49 -18.58 13.70
N SER A 21 -8.46 -18.42 15.03
CA SER A 21 -8.68 -17.12 15.66
C SER A 21 -7.44 -16.23 15.64
N ARG A 22 -6.22 -16.80 15.56
CA ARG A 22 -4.99 -16.00 15.38
C ARG A 22 -4.92 -15.32 14.02
N LEU A 23 -5.24 -16.05 12.94
CA LEU A 23 -5.28 -15.46 11.60
C LEU A 23 -6.35 -14.38 11.49
N ARG A 24 -7.55 -14.62 12.01
CA ARG A 24 -8.62 -13.61 12.03
C ARG A 24 -8.22 -12.38 12.83
N ALA A 25 -7.69 -12.55 14.04
CA ALA A 25 -7.19 -11.43 14.84
C ALA A 25 -6.08 -10.64 14.12
N PHE A 26 -5.20 -11.33 13.40
CA PHE A 26 -4.18 -10.69 12.57
C PHE A 26 -4.79 -9.88 11.42
N LEU A 27 -5.75 -10.46 10.68
CA LEU A 27 -6.44 -9.80 9.58
C LEU A 27 -7.29 -8.62 10.07
N ASP A 28 -7.93 -8.73 11.23
CA ASP A 28 -8.69 -7.66 11.86
C ASP A 28 -7.77 -6.51 12.26
N THR A 29 -6.59 -6.84 12.81
CA THR A 29 -5.55 -5.85 13.13
C THR A 29 -5.02 -5.18 11.85
N ALA A 30 -4.76 -5.96 10.80
CA ALA A 30 -4.31 -5.44 9.52
C ALA A 30 -5.36 -4.56 8.85
N ARG A 31 -6.64 -4.93 8.93
CA ARG A 31 -7.76 -4.09 8.45
C ARG A 31 -7.84 -2.78 9.24
N GLY A 32 -7.66 -2.83 10.56
CA GLY A 32 -7.60 -1.63 11.40
C GLY A 32 -6.44 -0.71 11.04
N GLY A 33 -5.23 -1.29 10.87
CA GLY A 33 -4.04 -0.56 10.43
C GLY A 33 -4.19 0.04 9.03
N PHE A 34 -4.84 -0.68 8.11
CA PHE A 34 -5.15 -0.20 6.77
C PHE A 34 -6.10 0.99 6.79
N TRP A 35 -7.18 0.89 7.57
CA TRP A 35 -8.14 1.99 7.70
C TRP A 35 -7.49 3.24 8.31
N LEU A 36 -6.66 3.07 9.33
CA LEU A 36 -5.92 4.17 9.94
C LEU A 36 -4.91 4.80 8.94
N GLY A 37 -4.16 3.95 8.23
CA GLY A 37 -3.24 4.39 7.18
C GLY A 37 -3.94 5.20 6.10
N TRP A 38 -5.09 4.73 5.63
CA TRP A 38 -5.89 5.42 4.63
C TRP A 38 -6.29 6.83 5.10
N LYS A 39 -6.73 6.96 6.35
CA LYS A 39 -7.12 8.26 6.91
C LYS A 39 -5.95 9.23 7.08
N ILE A 40 -4.79 8.71 7.46
CA ILE A 40 -3.57 9.52 7.61
C ILE A 40 -3.07 9.99 6.24
N GLU A 41 -3.00 9.10 5.25
CA GLU A 41 -2.51 9.46 3.91
C GLU A 41 -3.48 10.39 3.17
N SER A 42 -4.79 10.19 3.34
CA SER A 42 -5.79 11.13 2.84
C SER A 42 -5.82 12.45 3.59
N ASN A 43 -5.06 12.58 4.70
CA ASN A 43 -5.05 13.74 5.58
C ASN A 43 -6.48 14.17 5.99
N TRP A 44 -7.38 13.19 6.13
CA TRP A 44 -8.82 13.43 6.39
C TRP A 44 -9.48 14.43 5.43
N THR A 45 -8.96 14.58 4.22
CA THR A 45 -9.44 15.57 3.24
C THR A 45 -10.66 15.09 2.46
N ASP A 46 -11.38 16.05 1.87
CA ASP A 46 -12.43 15.76 0.90
C ASP A 46 -11.90 14.91 -0.26
N ALA A 47 -12.64 13.86 -0.61
CA ALA A 47 -12.23 12.87 -1.61
C ALA A 47 -11.80 13.48 -2.95
N PHE A 48 -12.46 14.57 -3.36
CA PHE A 48 -12.12 15.28 -4.60
C PHE A 48 -10.74 15.94 -4.54
N ARG A 49 -10.38 16.60 -3.43
CA ARG A 49 -9.07 17.25 -3.27
C ARG A 49 -7.96 16.21 -3.26
N PHE A 50 -8.15 15.15 -2.47
CA PHE A 50 -7.21 14.03 -2.44
C PHE A 50 -6.98 13.43 -3.84
N MET A 51 -8.07 13.18 -4.58
CA MET A 51 -8.00 12.63 -5.92
C MET A 51 -7.25 13.53 -6.90
N THR A 52 -7.45 14.85 -6.83
CA THR A 52 -6.74 15.79 -7.73
C THR A 52 -5.23 15.73 -7.55
N TYR A 53 -4.72 15.67 -6.30
CA TYR A 53 -3.28 15.54 -6.05
C TYR A 53 -2.73 14.18 -6.49
N GLN A 54 -3.51 13.12 -6.24
CA GLN A 54 -3.16 11.76 -6.61
C GLN A 54 -3.07 11.56 -8.13
N ILE A 55 -3.84 12.31 -8.91
CA ILE A 55 -3.80 12.27 -10.37
C ILE A 55 -2.76 13.25 -10.94
N ALA A 56 -2.66 14.46 -10.38
CA ALA A 56 -1.76 15.49 -10.90
C ALA A 56 -0.29 15.07 -10.84
N ARG A 57 0.14 14.41 -9.75
CA ARG A 57 1.55 14.03 -9.57
C ARG A 57 2.02 12.97 -10.59
N PRO A 58 1.32 11.86 -10.81
CA PRO A 58 1.66 10.89 -11.86
C PRO A 58 1.57 11.48 -13.27
N ILE A 59 0.58 12.34 -13.56
CA ILE A 59 0.49 13.05 -14.85
C ILE A 59 1.76 13.87 -15.08
N GLY A 60 2.20 14.64 -14.08
CA GLY A 60 3.43 15.43 -14.18
C GLY A 60 4.65 14.55 -14.48
N GLY A 61 4.80 13.43 -13.77
CA GLY A 61 5.87 12.47 -14.03
C GLY A 61 5.83 11.89 -15.46
N ALA A 62 4.64 11.51 -15.93
CA ALA A 62 4.44 11.01 -17.28
C ALA A 62 4.75 12.07 -18.35
N LEU A 63 4.30 13.32 -18.16
CA LEU A 63 4.58 14.42 -19.07
C LEU A 63 6.06 14.78 -19.13
N ILE A 64 6.77 14.72 -18.00
CA ILE A 64 8.24 14.87 -17.97
C ILE A 64 8.89 13.76 -18.79
N LEU A 65 8.45 12.51 -18.65
CA LEU A 65 8.96 11.39 -19.45
C LEU A 65 8.73 11.63 -20.96
N VAL A 66 7.53 12.05 -21.35
CA VAL A 66 7.18 12.40 -22.75
C VAL A 66 8.11 13.49 -23.27
N PHE A 67 8.28 14.56 -22.51
CA PHE A 67 9.11 15.69 -22.88
C PHE A 67 10.57 15.27 -23.04
N MET A 68 11.11 14.52 -22.08
CA MET A 68 12.49 14.01 -22.15
C MET A 68 12.69 13.07 -23.35
N TYR A 69 11.73 12.17 -23.62
CA TYR A 69 11.87 11.19 -24.69
C TYR A 69 11.78 11.82 -26.10
N TYR A 70 10.76 12.65 -26.33
CA TYR A 70 10.52 13.21 -27.67
C TYR A 70 11.28 14.52 -27.92
N ALA A 71 11.28 15.45 -26.96
CA ALA A 71 11.89 16.76 -27.17
C ALA A 71 13.42 16.73 -27.03
N VAL A 72 13.94 16.01 -26.02
CA VAL A 72 15.37 15.97 -25.74
C VAL A 72 16.06 14.83 -26.48
N ALA A 73 15.62 13.58 -26.25
CA ALA A 73 16.28 12.41 -26.82
C ALA A 73 15.96 12.17 -28.31
N ARG A 74 14.96 12.88 -28.87
CA ARG A 74 14.44 12.69 -30.24
C ARG A 74 14.13 11.21 -30.55
N GLY A 75 13.64 10.48 -29.55
CA GLY A 75 13.34 9.06 -29.66
C GLY A 75 12.20 8.79 -30.64
N ASN A 76 12.29 7.68 -31.37
CA ASN A 76 11.21 7.23 -32.26
C ASN A 76 10.17 6.41 -31.47
N ARG A 77 8.93 6.33 -31.96
CA ARG A 77 7.92 5.41 -31.42
C ARG A 77 8.37 3.97 -31.65
N GLY A 78 8.88 3.34 -30.60
CA GLY A 78 9.40 1.98 -30.64
C GLY A 78 9.33 1.28 -29.27
N PRO A 79 9.75 0.01 -29.19
CA PRO A 79 9.61 -0.82 -27.99
C PRO A 79 10.24 -0.22 -26.73
N VAL A 80 11.29 0.58 -26.92
CA VAL A 80 12.03 1.27 -25.85
C VAL A 80 11.13 2.22 -25.06
N LEU A 81 10.22 2.93 -25.73
CA LEU A 81 9.28 3.83 -25.07
C LEU A 81 8.30 3.06 -24.18
N GLY A 82 7.81 1.90 -24.65
CA GLY A 82 6.94 1.02 -23.86
C GLY A 82 7.60 0.55 -22.57
N PHE A 83 8.88 0.17 -22.64
CA PHE A 83 9.67 -0.19 -21.46
C PHE A 83 9.75 0.95 -20.44
N PHE A 84 10.05 2.17 -20.88
CA PHE A 84 10.13 3.32 -19.97
C PHE A 84 8.79 3.69 -19.33
N VAL A 85 7.70 3.65 -20.10
CA VAL A 85 6.35 3.94 -19.59
C VAL A 85 5.94 2.92 -18.55
N VAL A 86 6.13 1.63 -18.83
CA VAL A 86 5.83 0.55 -17.87
C VAL A 86 6.69 0.67 -16.63
N GLY A 87 8.02 0.84 -16.77
CA GLY A 87 8.92 1.00 -15.63
C GLY A 87 8.55 2.19 -14.74
N THR A 88 8.22 3.32 -15.36
CA THR A 88 7.79 4.53 -14.63
C THR A 88 6.44 4.35 -13.95
N ALA A 89 5.51 3.62 -14.58
CA ALA A 89 4.19 3.36 -14.00
C ALA A 89 4.27 2.47 -12.75
N PHE A 90 5.12 1.44 -12.76
CA PHE A 90 5.25 0.51 -11.64
C PHE A 90 6.19 0.98 -10.53
N TRP A 91 7.10 1.91 -10.80
CA TRP A 91 8.03 2.41 -9.79
C TRP A 91 7.34 3.01 -8.53
N PRO A 92 6.29 3.85 -8.65
CA PRO A 92 5.49 4.33 -7.52
C PRO A 92 4.92 3.24 -6.62
N LEU A 93 4.61 2.06 -7.17
CA LEU A 93 4.09 0.92 -6.43
C LEU A 93 5.12 0.47 -5.37
N VAL A 94 6.31 0.11 -5.85
CA VAL A 94 7.42 -0.38 -5.01
C VAL A 94 7.83 0.64 -3.97
N ILE A 95 8.04 1.90 -4.39
CA ILE A 95 8.46 2.94 -3.46
C ILE A 95 7.35 3.29 -2.46
N GLY A 96 6.08 3.19 -2.86
CA GLY A 96 4.92 3.41 -2.02
C GLY A 96 4.86 2.41 -0.87
N GLY A 97 5.01 1.10 -1.14
CA GLY A 97 5.03 0.07 -0.10
C GLY A 97 6.22 0.20 0.86
N VAL A 98 7.43 0.40 0.32
CA VAL A 98 8.65 0.55 1.13
C VAL A 98 8.58 1.83 1.99
N GLN A 99 8.24 2.97 1.38
CA GLN A 99 8.18 4.23 2.13
C GLN A 99 7.04 4.24 3.15
N ALA A 100 5.87 3.69 2.83
CA ALA A 100 4.75 3.63 3.78
C ALA A 100 5.12 2.81 5.02
N THR A 101 5.91 1.75 4.84
CA THR A 101 6.42 0.95 5.96
C THR A 101 7.37 1.76 6.84
N VAL A 102 8.39 2.38 6.23
CA VAL A 102 9.41 3.14 6.96
C VAL A 102 8.82 4.37 7.64
N ARG A 103 8.02 5.16 6.90
CA ARG A 103 7.34 6.34 7.43
C ARG A 103 6.35 5.97 8.51
N GLY A 104 5.58 4.90 8.34
CA GLY A 104 4.66 4.43 9.37
C GLY A 104 5.37 4.14 10.70
N VAL A 105 6.52 3.47 10.67
CA VAL A 105 7.32 3.21 11.88
C VAL A 105 7.88 4.51 12.48
N LEU A 106 8.40 5.42 11.64
CA LEU A 106 9.00 6.67 12.11
C LEU A 106 7.95 7.60 12.72
N GLU A 107 6.84 7.79 12.02
CA GLU A 107 5.72 8.63 12.46
C GLU A 107 5.11 8.10 13.76
N ASP A 108 4.90 6.79 13.87
CA ASP A 108 4.35 6.20 15.09
C ASP A 108 5.32 6.36 16.29
N ARG A 109 6.64 6.38 16.04
CA ARG A 109 7.67 6.59 17.07
C ARG A 109 7.82 8.05 17.48
N GLU A 110 7.95 8.96 16.51
CA GLU A 110 8.41 10.33 16.75
C GLU A 110 7.27 11.34 16.75
N ALA A 111 6.40 11.26 15.74
CA ALA A 111 5.33 12.23 15.53
C ALA A 111 4.11 11.93 16.43
N PHE A 112 3.57 10.71 16.33
CA PHE A 112 2.38 10.30 17.07
C PHE A 112 2.72 9.69 18.43
N ARG A 113 3.93 9.16 18.60
CA ARG A 113 4.41 8.52 19.85
C ARG A 113 3.47 7.40 20.36
N THR A 114 2.80 6.71 19.44
CA THR A 114 1.80 5.68 19.71
C THR A 114 2.40 4.29 19.89
N VAL A 115 3.70 4.10 19.63
CA VAL A 115 4.38 2.80 19.75
C VAL A 115 4.10 2.12 21.09
N ARG A 116 4.22 2.83 22.21
CA ARG A 116 3.95 2.22 23.54
C ARG A 116 2.50 1.72 23.67
N ALA A 117 1.54 2.46 23.14
CA ALA A 117 0.13 2.05 23.15
C ALA A 117 -0.10 0.80 22.30
N ILE A 118 0.54 0.73 21.12
CA ILE A 118 0.43 -0.44 20.23
C ILE A 118 1.02 -1.69 20.89
N TYR A 119 2.20 -1.59 21.52
CA TYR A 119 2.87 -2.73 22.16
C TYR A 119 2.21 -3.21 23.45
N THR A 120 1.45 -2.37 24.15
CA THR A 120 0.72 -2.75 25.36
C THR A 120 -0.66 -3.33 25.07
N SER A 121 -1.21 -3.05 23.88
CA SER A 121 -2.47 -3.60 23.43
C SER A 121 -2.33 -5.05 22.93
N PRO A 122 -3.39 -5.87 23.00
CA PRO A 122 -3.36 -7.27 22.57
C PRO A 122 -3.47 -7.41 21.04
N ILE A 123 -2.75 -6.57 20.28
CA ILE A 123 -2.78 -6.56 18.82
C ILE A 123 -1.42 -6.92 18.22
N SER A 124 -1.43 -7.51 17.04
CA SER A 124 -0.20 -7.86 16.33
C SER A 124 0.44 -6.61 15.71
N TYR A 125 1.60 -6.20 16.19
CA TYR A 125 2.37 -5.09 15.58
C TYR A 125 2.67 -5.34 14.10
N ARG A 126 3.01 -6.59 13.74
CA ARG A 126 3.27 -6.97 12.35
C ARG A 126 2.02 -6.84 11.47
N GLY A 127 0.86 -7.26 11.98
CA GLY A 127 -0.41 -7.15 11.27
C GLY A 127 -0.79 -5.68 11.06
N TYR A 128 -0.63 -4.87 12.10
CA TYR A 128 -0.85 -3.43 12.06
C TYR A 128 0.04 -2.74 11.01
N LEU A 129 1.36 -3.00 11.05
CA LEU A 129 2.29 -2.43 10.08
C LEU A 129 1.98 -2.86 8.65
N LEU A 130 1.67 -4.14 8.43
CA LEU A 130 1.29 -4.63 7.09
C LEU A 130 0.06 -3.90 6.58
N GLY A 131 -0.97 -3.74 7.41
CA GLY A 131 -2.15 -2.94 7.06
C GLY A 131 -1.78 -1.50 6.70
N ARG A 132 -0.94 -0.87 7.51
CA ARG A 132 -0.49 0.53 7.33
C ARG A 132 0.31 0.71 6.05
N SER A 133 1.22 -0.22 5.74
CA SER A 133 1.98 -0.24 4.49
C SER A 133 1.09 -0.43 3.26
N LEU A 134 0.13 -1.36 3.33
CA LEU A 134 -0.82 -1.62 2.24
C LEU A 134 -1.71 -0.40 1.95
N ALA A 135 -2.08 0.37 2.97
CA ALA A 135 -2.85 1.60 2.76
C ALA A 135 -2.05 2.67 2.02
N GLY A 136 -0.77 2.84 2.37
CA GLY A 136 0.13 3.74 1.65
C GLY A 136 0.43 3.28 0.22
N GLN A 137 0.62 1.97 0.00
CA GLN A 137 0.81 1.40 -1.33
C GLN A 137 -0.44 1.55 -2.20
N ALA A 138 -1.63 1.29 -1.65
CA ALA A 138 -2.89 1.41 -2.39
C ALA A 138 -3.20 2.87 -2.78
N SER A 139 -2.87 3.81 -1.91
CA SER A 139 -3.07 5.24 -2.18
C SER A 139 -2.01 5.77 -3.15
N MET A 140 -0.73 5.71 -2.82
CA MET A 140 0.33 6.33 -3.64
C MET A 140 0.69 5.49 -4.87
N GLY A 141 0.81 4.18 -4.68
CA GLY A 141 1.33 3.26 -5.68
C GLY A 141 0.29 2.88 -6.73
N SER A 142 -0.80 2.26 -6.30
CA SER A 142 -1.82 1.74 -7.22
C SER A 142 -2.47 2.85 -8.05
N ALA A 143 -2.80 4.00 -7.44
CA ALA A 143 -3.37 5.14 -8.17
C ALA A 143 -2.41 5.64 -9.26
N ALA A 144 -1.11 5.74 -8.95
CA ALA A 144 -0.11 6.21 -9.90
C ALA A 144 0.09 5.23 -11.08
N VAL A 145 0.04 3.90 -10.84
CA VAL A 145 0.12 2.89 -11.90
C VAL A 145 -1.02 3.09 -12.91
N PHE A 146 -2.27 3.16 -12.43
CA PHE A 146 -3.43 3.32 -13.31
C PHE A 146 -3.38 4.63 -14.09
N VAL A 147 -3.05 5.75 -13.42
CA VAL A 147 -2.98 7.06 -14.08
C VAL A 147 -1.85 7.10 -15.11
N THR A 148 -0.67 6.59 -14.78
CA THR A 148 0.49 6.64 -15.69
C THR A 148 0.28 5.74 -16.91
N LEU A 149 -0.32 4.56 -16.74
CA LEU A 149 -0.68 3.70 -17.86
C LEU A 149 -1.75 4.33 -18.74
N ALA A 150 -2.79 4.93 -18.15
CA ALA A 150 -3.85 5.63 -18.90
C ALA A 150 -3.28 6.82 -19.71
N VAL A 151 -2.37 7.60 -19.13
CA VAL A 151 -1.67 8.68 -19.83
C VAL A 151 -0.75 8.13 -20.92
N GLY A 152 -0.07 7.01 -20.65
CA GLY A 152 0.78 6.28 -21.60
C GLY A 152 0.01 5.85 -22.85
N GLU A 153 -1.19 5.30 -22.65
CA GLU A 153 -2.07 4.88 -23.73
C GLU A 153 -2.64 6.09 -24.49
N LEU A 154 -3.21 7.07 -23.77
CA LEU A 154 -3.91 8.20 -24.37
C LEU A 154 -3.00 9.18 -25.12
N PHE A 155 -1.84 9.51 -24.55
CA PHE A 155 -0.95 10.54 -25.12
C PHE A 155 0.20 9.94 -25.94
N LEU A 156 0.79 8.81 -25.51
CA LEU A 156 1.92 8.21 -26.22
C LEU A 156 1.51 7.12 -27.21
N HIS A 157 0.22 6.72 -27.25
CA HIS A 157 -0.29 5.65 -28.11
C HIS A 157 0.55 4.37 -27.96
N VAL A 158 0.98 4.06 -26.73
CA VAL A 158 1.63 2.80 -26.43
C VAL A 158 0.58 1.71 -26.54
N HIS A 159 0.73 0.81 -27.52
CA HIS A 159 -0.08 -0.38 -27.61
C HIS A 159 0.26 -1.32 -26.44
N LEU A 160 -0.47 -1.17 -25.34
CA LEU A 160 -0.38 -2.06 -24.20
C LEU A 160 -1.01 -3.40 -24.60
N ILE A 161 -0.18 -4.44 -24.69
CA ILE A 161 -0.67 -5.79 -24.97
C ILE A 161 -1.24 -6.35 -23.66
N VAL A 162 -2.57 -6.35 -23.55
CA VAL A 162 -3.29 -6.92 -22.41
C VAL A 162 -3.42 -8.42 -22.64
N THR A 163 -2.50 -9.18 -22.05
CA THR A 163 -2.46 -10.65 -22.07
C THR A 163 -2.77 -11.15 -20.66
N PRO A 164 -3.37 -12.34 -20.45
CA PRO A 164 -3.57 -12.90 -19.11
C PRO A 164 -2.29 -12.94 -18.26
N ALA A 165 -1.13 -13.14 -18.90
CA ALA A 165 0.18 -13.07 -18.27
C ALA A 165 0.53 -11.65 -17.76
N SER A 166 0.20 -10.59 -18.50
CA SER A 166 0.46 -9.21 -18.04
C SER A 166 -0.47 -8.82 -16.90
N ILE A 167 -1.72 -9.32 -16.89
CA ILE A 167 -2.63 -9.17 -15.75
C ILE A 167 -2.09 -9.90 -14.51
N ALA A 168 -1.61 -11.14 -14.66
CA ALA A 168 -1.00 -11.88 -13.56
C ALA A 168 0.24 -11.16 -13.00
N LEU A 169 1.05 -10.55 -13.86
CA LEU A 169 2.20 -9.73 -13.46
C LEU A 169 1.78 -8.47 -12.70
N VAL A 170 0.73 -7.76 -13.13
CA VAL A 170 0.19 -6.61 -12.40
C VAL A 170 -0.28 -7.04 -11.01
N LEU A 171 -1.02 -8.14 -10.92
CA LEU A 171 -1.50 -8.67 -9.63
C LEU A 171 -0.34 -9.07 -8.72
N ALA A 172 0.64 -9.80 -9.25
CA ALA A 172 1.85 -10.14 -8.51
C ALA A 172 2.60 -8.88 -8.03
N ALA A 173 2.75 -7.88 -8.89
CA ALA A 173 3.39 -6.62 -8.54
C ALA A 173 2.62 -5.89 -7.42
N THR A 174 1.28 -5.85 -7.46
CA THR A 174 0.49 -5.23 -6.38
C THR A 174 0.58 -5.99 -5.05
N VAL A 175 0.81 -7.29 -5.08
CA VAL A 175 0.94 -8.10 -3.85
C VAL A 175 2.34 -8.00 -3.24
N PHE A 176 3.38 -7.91 -4.09
CA PHE A 176 4.78 -7.94 -3.64
C PHE A 176 5.46 -6.56 -3.55
N GLY A 177 4.88 -5.52 -4.16
CA GLY A 177 5.42 -4.16 -4.16
C GLY A 177 5.03 -3.36 -2.93
#